data_AF-A0A1M6WT86-F1
#
_entry.id   AF-A0A1M6WT86-F1
#
_cell.length_a   1.000
_cell.length_b   1.000
_cell.length_c   1.000
_cell.angle_alpha   90.00
_cell.angle_beta   90.00
_cell.angle_gamma   90.00
#
_symmetry.space_group_name_H-M   'P 1'
#
loop_
_entity.id
_entity.type
_entity.pdbx_description
1 polymer ?
#
loop_
_entity_poly.entity_id
_entity_poly.type
_entity_poly.pdbx_seq_one_letter_code
_entity_poly.pdbx_strand_id
1 'polypeptide(L)' 'MNLRWLFRMTRWAQSPPSEKRIRFFFAILAICLTLLAIEHFIGWPDILTPNSTRGRMWQTN' A
#
# COMPACT_ATOMS: atom_id res chain seq x y z
N MET A 1 3.73 27.43 6.01
CA MET A 1 4.58 26.23 6.22
C MET A 1 4.61 25.91 7.70
N ASN A 2 4.02 24.76 8.09
CA ASN A 2 3.76 24.45 9.50
C ASN A 2 4.91 23.64 10.11
N LEU A 3 5.78 24.31 10.88
CA LEU A 3 6.89 23.70 11.63
C LEU A 3 6.44 22.58 12.58
N ARG A 4 5.18 22.59 13.01
CA ARG A 4 4.57 21.54 13.84
C ARG A 4 4.65 20.14 13.20
N TRP A 5 4.54 20.05 11.88
CA TRP A 5 4.66 18.76 11.17
C TRP A 5 6.10 18.25 11.14
N LEU A 6 7.07 19.15 10.94
CA LEU A 6 8.50 18.82 10.99
C LEU A 6 8.89 18.24 12.35
N PHE A 7 8.56 18.92 13.45
CA PHE A 7 8.86 18.41 14.79
C PHE A 7 8.21 17.06 15.09
N ARG A 8 7.01 16.81 14.55
CA ARG A 8 6.32 15.52 14.70
C ARG A 8 7.02 14.40 13.94
N MET A 9 7.53 14.67 12.75
CA MET A 9 8.34 13.70 11.98
C MET A 9 9.68 13.40 12.66
N THR A 10 10.35 14.42 13.21
CA THR A 10 11.59 14.22 13.97
C THR A 10 11.37 13.34 15.19
N ARG A 11 10.24 13.52 15.89
CA ARG A 11 9.84 12.64 17.01
C ARG A 11 9.64 11.20 16.55
N TRP A 12 9.06 10.98 15.37
CA TRP A 12 8.89 9.62 14.83
C TRP A 12 10.21 8.94 14.49
N ALA A 13 11.21 9.69 14.03
CA ALA A 13 12.54 9.16 13.76
C ALA A 13 13.30 8.78 15.05
N GLN A 14 13.15 9.57 16.12
CA GLN A 14 13.85 9.34 17.39
C GLN A 14 13.15 8.33 18.30
N SER A 15 11.81 8.33 18.33
CA SER A 15 10.99 7.38 19.07
C SER A 15 10.04 6.68 18.10
N PRO A 16 10.54 5.68 17.34
CA PRO A 16 9.70 4.97 16.40
C PRO A 16 8.51 4.35 17.13
N PRO A 17 7.29 4.44 16.55
CA PRO A 17 6.12 3.79 17.11
C PRO A 17 6.41 2.30 17.28
N SER A 18 6.04 1.76 18.46
CA SER A 18 6.34 0.39 18.94
C SER A 18 6.66 -0.62 17.84
N GLU A 19 7.84 -1.23 17.91
CA GLU A 19 8.37 -2.20 16.93
C GLU A 19 7.37 -3.31 16.58
N LYS A 20 6.47 -3.66 17.50
CA LYS A 20 5.39 -4.63 17.30
C LYS A 20 4.47 -4.24 16.13
N ARG A 21 4.10 -2.96 16.01
CA ARG A 21 3.28 -2.48 14.88
C ARG A 21 4.04 -2.53 13.57
N ILE A 22 5.30 -2.11 13.56
CA ILE A 22 6.13 -2.09 12.35
C ILE A 22 6.32 -3.52 11.82
N ARG A 23 6.63 -4.49 12.70
CA ARG A 23 6.74 -5.90 12.31
C ARG A 23 5.45 -6.48 11.76
N PHE A 24 4.30 -6.13 12.34
CA PHE A 24 3.00 -6.55 11.81
C PHE A 24 2.75 -6.04 10.39
N PHE A 25 3.03 -4.76 10.15
CA PHE A 25 2.93 -4.18 8.80
C PHE A 25 3.92 -4.81 7.82
N PHE A 26 5.17 -5.04 8.23
CA PHE A 26 6.16 -5.71 7.38
C PHE A 26 5.76 -7.16 7.05
N ALA A 27 5.17 -7.89 8.00
CA ALA A 27 4.66 -9.23 7.75
C ALA A 27 3.53 -9.21 6.70
N ILE A 28 2.55 -8.31 6.84
CA ILE A 28 1.48 -8.14 5.85
C ILE A 28 2.05 -7.75 4.49
N LEU A 29 2.99 -6.80 4.46
CA LEU A 29 3.61 -6.33 3.23
C LEU A 29 4.37 -7.46 2.53
N ALA A 30 5.09 -8.30 3.28
CA ALA A 30 5.76 -9.47 2.76
C ALA A 30 4.77 -10.49 2.17
N ILE A 31 3.62 -10.71 2.81
CA ILE A 31 2.56 -11.57 2.28
C ILE A 31 2.01 -11.03 0.96
N CYS A 32 1.67 -9.74 0.89
CA CYS A 32 1.19 -9.11 -0.34
C CYS A 32 2.24 -9.18 -1.47
N LEU A 33 3.50 -8.88 -1.17
CA LEU A 33 4.59 -8.96 -2.15
C LEU A 33 4.80 -10.39 -2.65
N THR A 34 4.70 -11.38 -1.76
CA THR A 34 4.81 -12.80 -2.12
C THR A 34 3.67 -13.18 -3.06
N LEU A 35 2.43 -12.79 -2.74
CA LEU A 35 1.28 -13.01 -3.61
C LEU A 35 1.49 -12.36 -4.98
N LEU A 36 1.91 -11.09 -5.00
CA LEU A 36 2.11 -10.33 -6.23
C LEU A 36 3.24 -10.92 -7.08
N ALA A 37 4.33 -11.38 -6.45
CA ALA A 37 5.39 -12.08 -7.14
C ALA A 37 4.86 -13.37 -7.78
N ILE A 38 4.09 -14.16 -7.04
CA ILE A 38 3.46 -15.38 -7.57
C ILE A 38 2.55 -15.06 -8.76
N GLU A 39 1.68 -14.06 -8.64
CA GLU A 39 0.81 -13.57 -9.74
C GLU A 39 1.61 -13.09 -10.95
N HIS A 40 2.74 -12.40 -10.73
CA HIS A 40 3.57 -11.86 -11.81
C HIS A 40 4.40 -12.95 -12.52
N PHE A 41 4.87 -13.97 -11.80
CA PHE A 41 5.66 -15.06 -12.36
C PHE A 41 4.80 -16.14 -13.04
N ILE A 42 3.58 -16.40 -12.55
CA ILE A 42 2.65 -17.37 -13.17
C ILE A 42 1.79 -16.71 -14.25
N GLY A 43 1.62 -15.39 -14.18
CA GLY A 43 0.77 -14.63 -15.08
C GLY A 43 -0.69 -14.69 -14.65
N TRP A 44 -1.31 -13.52 -14.52
CA TRP A 44 -2.73 -13.40 -14.21
C TRP A 44 -3.54 -13.86 -15.45
N PRO A 45 -4.38 -14.91 -15.36
CA PRO A 45 -5.16 -15.36 -16.50
C PRO A 45 -6.16 -14.29 -16.93
N ASP A 46 -6.30 -14.06 -18.24
CA ASP A 46 -7.23 -13.09 -18.86
C ASP A 46 -8.69 -13.19 -18.37
N ILE A 47 -9.09 -14.34 -17.83
CA ILE A 47 -10.39 -14.59 -17.20
C ILE A 47 -10.63 -13.76 -15.94
N LEU A 48 -9.57 -13.37 -15.25
CA LEU A 48 -9.64 -12.60 -14.00
C LEU A 48 -9.20 -11.14 -14.20
N THR A 49 -8.76 -10.76 -15.41
CA THR A 49 -8.51 -9.36 -15.77
C THR A 49 -9.82 -8.58 -15.59
N PRO A 50 -9.89 -7.62 -14.66
CA PRO A 50 -11.10 -6.85 -14.48
C PRO A 50 -11.39 -6.07 -15.78
N ASN A 51 -12.55 -6.33 -16.40
CA ASN A 51 -13.08 -5.55 -17.53
C ASN A 51 -13.45 -4.09 -17.14
N SER A 52 -12.91 -3.58 -16.04
CA SER A 52 -13.13 -2.22 -15.59
C SER A 52 -12.24 -1.28 -16.40
N THR A 53 -12.73 -0.95 -17.59
CA THR A 53 -12.44 0.28 -18.29
C THR A 53 -12.48 1.42 -17.28
N ARG A 54 -11.28 1.90 -16.94
CA ARG A 54 -11.03 3.19 -16.32
C ARG A 54 -11.71 4.27 -17.18
N GLY A 55 -12.98 4.58 -16.93
CA GLY A 55 -13.69 5.48 -17.84
C GLY A 55 -15.18 5.76 -17.62
N ARG A 56 -15.73 5.61 -16.41
CA ARG A 56 -17.07 6.17 -16.14
C ARG A 56 -17.27 6.70 -14.72
N MET A 57 -16.19 7.20 -14.13
CA MET A 57 -16.27 8.18 -13.06
C MET A 57 -16.76 9.49 -13.71
N TRP A 58 -17.87 10.06 -13.25
CA TRP A 58 -18.40 11.40 -13.58
C TRP A 58 -19.21 11.59 -14.88
N GLN A 59 -20.24 10.78 -15.13
CA GLN A 59 -21.26 11.17 -16.10
C GLN A 59 -22.65 10.71 -15.67
N THR A 60 -23.43 11.60 -15.05
CA THR A 60 -24.85 11.90 -15.35
C THR A 60 -25.35 13.04 -14.46
N ASN A 61 -25.80 14.11 -15.14
CA ASN A 61 -26.73 15.21 -14.78
C ASN A 61 -27.03 15.49 -13.31
#